data_AF-A0A377GDC4-F1
#
_entry.id   AF-A0A377GDC4-F1
#
_cell.length_a   1.000
_cell.length_b   1.000
_cell.length_c   1.000
_cell.angle_alpha   90.00
_cell.angle_beta   90.00
_cell.angle_gamma   90.00
#
_symmetry.space_group_name_H-M   'P 1'
#
loop_
_entity.id
_entity.type
_entity.pdbx_description
1 polymer ?
#
loop_
_entity_poly.entity_id
_entity_poly.type
_entity_poly.pdbx_seq_one_letter_code
_entity_poly.pdbx_strand_id
1 'polypeptide(L)' 'MTNKKLTERLHQELDELGVPALMTERVRVCSKLFQLPKFKIEALLHGVVALDANSMQKIAEELEVSTDWLFAGAKGKAKH' A
#
# COMPACT_ATOMS: atom_id res chain seq x y z
N MET A 1 -3.63 -11.61 -8.44
CA MET A 1 -4.23 -10.56 -9.29
C MET A 1 -3.62 -9.24 -8.86
N THR A 2 -3.01 -8.50 -9.78
CA THR A 2 -2.36 -7.22 -9.48
C THR A 2 -3.38 -6.08 -9.53
N ASN A 3 -3.54 -5.32 -8.44
CA ASN A 3 -4.48 -4.21 -8.40
C ASN A 3 -3.82 -2.91 -8.94
N LYS A 4 -3.90 -2.71 -10.25
CA LYS A 4 -3.33 -1.53 -10.93
C LYS A 4 -3.81 -0.20 -10.33
N LYS A 5 -5.10 -0.09 -10.01
CA LYS A 5 -5.67 1.13 -9.40
C LYS A 5 -5.11 1.39 -8.01
N LEU A 6 -4.87 0.36 -7.20
CA LEU A 6 -4.18 0.52 -5.92
C LEU A 6 -2.76 1.01 -6.16
N THR A 7 -2.03 0.39 -7.08
CA THR A 7 -0.65 0.79 -7.38
C THR A 7 -0.58 2.26 -7.77
N GLU A 8 -1.38 2.72 -8.72
CA GLU A 8 -1.36 4.12 -9.15
C GLU A 8 -1.64 5.09 -7.99
N ARG A 9 -2.70 4.84 -7.21
CA ARG A 9 -3.05 5.67 -6.05
C ARG A 9 -1.98 5.65 -4.96
N LEU A 10 -1.47 4.48 -4.60
CA LEU A 10 -0.43 4.35 -3.59
C LEU A 10 0.84 5.08 -4.01
N HIS A 11 1.23 4.99 -5.28
CA HIS A 11 2.40 5.73 -5.78
C HIS A 11 2.17 7.25 -5.72
N GLN A 12 0.96 7.72 -6.04
CA GLN A 12 0.58 9.13 -5.91
C GLN A 12 0.64 9.61 -4.46
N GLU A 13 0.02 8.90 -3.50
CA GLU A 13 0.11 9.27 -2.07
C GLU A 13 1.56 9.32 -1.59
N LEU A 14 2.38 8.35 -2.00
CA LEU A 14 3.81 8.33 -1.67
C LEU A 14 4.57 9.51 -2.29
N ASP A 15 4.19 9.96 -3.49
CA ASP A 15 4.75 11.15 -4.11
C ASP A 15 4.34 12.43 -3.36
N GLU A 16 3.09 12.52 -2.88
CA GLU A 16 2.63 13.62 -2.05
C GLU A 16 3.33 13.67 -0.68
N LEU A 17 3.65 12.50 -0.11
CA LEU A 17 4.48 12.36 1.08
C LEU A 17 5.97 12.68 0.84
N GLY A 18 6.38 12.95 -0.40
CA GLY A 18 7.77 13.26 -0.76
C GLY A 18 8.70 12.05 -0.79
N VAL A 19 8.16 10.83 -0.92
CA VAL A 19 8.96 9.61 -1.05
C VAL A 19 9.67 9.61 -2.41
N PRO A 20 10.95 9.23 -2.48
CA PRO A 20 11.71 9.26 -3.74
C PRO A 20 11.05 8.42 -4.85
N ALA A 21 11.07 8.90 -6.10
CA ALA A 21 10.47 8.18 -7.22
C ALA A 21 11.13 6.82 -7.51
N LEU A 22 12.39 6.65 -7.12
CA LEU A 22 13.14 5.42 -7.36
C LEU A 22 12.56 4.25 -6.54
N MET A 23 12.10 3.19 -7.23
CA MET A 23 11.40 2.06 -6.59
C MET A 23 12.18 1.43 -5.43
N THR A 24 13.49 1.23 -5.57
CA THR A 24 14.33 0.65 -4.52
C THR A 24 14.39 1.53 -3.27
N GLU A 25 14.31 2.85 -3.43
CA GLU A 25 14.20 3.79 -2.32
C GLU A 25 12.80 3.82 -1.75
N ARG A 26 11.74 3.81 -2.57
CA ARG A 26 10.36 3.67 -2.09
C ARG A 26 10.21 2.46 -1.19
N VAL A 27 10.69 1.29 -1.64
CA VAL A 27 10.67 0.05 -0.85
C VAL A 27 11.39 0.24 0.48
N ARG A 28 12.57 0.89 0.48
CA ARG A 28 13.35 1.14 1.70
C ARG A 28 12.65 2.10 2.67
N VAL A 29 12.07 3.19 2.17
CA VAL A 29 11.38 4.21 2.96
C VAL A 29 10.08 3.63 3.51
N CYS A 30 9.22 3.07 2.67
CA CYS A 30 7.95 2.45 3.07
C CYS A 30 8.16 1.27 4.02
N SER A 31 9.25 0.50 3.89
CA SER A 31 9.60 -0.56 4.84
C SER A 31 9.86 -0.03 6.25
N LYS A 32 10.47 1.16 6.35
CA LYS A 32 10.67 1.83 7.65
C LYS A 32 9.40 2.48 8.16
N LEU A 33 8.67 3.19 7.30
CA LEU A 33 7.42 3.87 7.63
C LEU A 33 6.38 2.88 8.17
N PHE A 34 6.09 1.83 7.40
CA PHE A 34 5.08 0.84 7.75
C PHE A 34 5.59 -0.24 8.71
N GLN A 35 6.89 -0.21 9.06
CA GLN A 35 7.55 -1.23 9.88
C GLN A 35 7.33 -2.66 9.35
N LEU A 36 7.36 -2.81 8.02
CA LEU A 36 7.16 -4.07 7.32
C LEU A 36 8.41 -4.50 6.54
N PRO A 37 8.63 -5.81 6.34
CA PRO A 37 9.71 -6.30 5.50
C PRO A 37 9.67 -5.75 4.07
N LYS A 38 10.84 -5.45 3.50
CA LYS A 38 10.98 -4.91 2.13
C LYS A 38 10.24 -5.72 1.07
N PHE A 39 10.31 -7.05 1.13
CA PHE A 39 9.63 -7.92 0.15
C PHE A 39 8.10 -7.78 0.19
N LYS A 40 7.52 -7.53 1.37
CA LYS A 40 6.08 -7.27 1.54
C LYS A 40 5.70 -5.92 0.93
N ILE A 41 6.54 -4.91 1.13
CA ILE A 41 6.36 -3.57 0.57
C ILE A 41 6.52 -3.56 -0.95
N GLU A 42 7.53 -4.25 -1.46
CA GLU A 42 7.75 -4.39 -2.90
C GLU A 42 6.54 -5.07 -3.56
N ALA A 43 6.04 -6.16 -2.98
CA ALA A 43 4.80 -6.79 -3.44
C ALA A 43 3.62 -5.80 -3.46
N LEU A 44 3.42 -5.03 -2.38
CA LEU A 44 2.37 -4.02 -2.28
C LEU A 44 2.51 -2.92 -3.34
N LEU A 45 3.70 -2.34 -3.50
CA LEU A 45 4.00 -1.31 -4.49
C LEU A 45 3.82 -1.81 -5.92
N HIS A 46 3.99 -3.12 -6.14
CA HIS A 46 3.71 -3.77 -7.40
C HIS A 46 2.23 -4.15 -7.55
N GLY A 47 1.37 -3.87 -6.56
CA GLY A 47 -0.07 -4.14 -6.59
C GLY A 47 -0.45 -5.56 -6.17
N VAL A 48 0.48 -6.32 -5.58
CA VAL A 48 0.26 -7.66 -5.03
C VAL A 48 -0.15 -7.53 -3.57
N VAL A 49 -1.45 -7.67 -3.31
CA VAL A 49 -2.03 -7.62 -1.97
C VAL A 49 -1.91 -9.00 -1.30
N ALA A 50 -0.70 -9.31 -0.80
CA ALA A 50 -0.40 -10.54 -0.06
C ALA A 50 -0.15 -10.30 1.44
N LEU A 51 -0.65 -9.18 1.97
CA LEU A 51 -0.47 -8.78 3.36
C LEU A 51 -1.59 -9.32 4.24
N ASP A 52 -1.22 -9.75 5.44
CA ASP A 52 -2.16 -10.06 6.51
C ASP A 52 -2.91 -8.80 6.98
N ALA A 53 -4.07 -8.99 7.61
CA ALA A 53 -4.94 -7.88 8.04
C ALA A 53 -4.23 -6.90 9.00
N ASN A 54 -3.32 -7.39 9.86
CA ASN A 54 -2.57 -6.53 10.77
C ASN A 54 -1.58 -5.64 10.00
N SER A 55 -0.83 -6.21 9.06
CA SER A 55 0.06 -5.44 8.18
C SER A 55 -0.71 -4.39 7.37
N MET A 56 -1.91 -4.76 6.89
CA MET A 56 -2.77 -3.83 6.15
C MET A 56 -3.27 -2.66 7.00
N GLN A 57 -3.67 -2.96 8.24
CA GLN A 57 -4.13 -1.95 9.19
C GLN A 57 -3.02 -0.97 9.53
N LYS A 58 -1.79 -1.45 9.76
CA LYS A 58 -0.63 -0.59 9.99
C LYS A 58 -0.37 0.36 8.83
N ILE A 59 -0.43 -0.14 7.59
CA ILE A 59 -0.23 0.74 6.42
C ILE A 59 -1.34 1.78 6.32
N ALA A 60 -2.58 1.38 6.59
CA ALA A 60 -3.72 2.29 6.62
C ALA A 60 -3.54 3.40 7.67
N GLU A 61 -3.10 3.03 8.88
CA GLU A 61 -2.82 3.97 9.97
C GLU A 61 -1.69 4.95 9.61
N GLU A 62 -0.57 4.46 9.07
CA GLU A 62 0.58 5.29 8.70
C GLU A 62 0.32 6.21 7.50
N LEU A 63 -0.59 5.82 6.61
CA LEU A 63 -1.04 6.65 5.48
C LEU A 63 -2.26 7.51 5.85
N GLU A 64 -2.78 7.40 7.07
CA GLU A 64 -4.02 8.07 7.50
C GLU A 64 -5.23 7.80 6.58
N VAL A 65 -5.27 6.60 5.97
CA VAL A 65 -6.36 6.14 5.09
C VAL A 65 -7.10 4.94 5.69
N SER A 66 -8.29 4.62 5.19
CA SER A 66 -9.00 3.40 5.60
C SER A 66 -8.41 2.15 4.95
N THR A 67 -8.48 1.00 5.62
CA THR A 67 -8.09 -0.29 5.01
C THR A 67 -8.88 -0.58 3.73
N ASP A 68 -10.16 -0.19 3.65
CA ASP A 68 -10.96 -0.27 2.42
C ASP A 68 -10.39 0.52 1.23
N TRP A 69 -9.68 1.62 1.50
CA TRP A 69 -9.00 2.41 0.48
C TRP A 69 -7.86 1.58 -0.17
N LEU A 70 -7.12 0.82 0.65
CA LEU A 70 -6.11 -0.14 0.20
C LEU A 70 -6.77 -1.35 -0.49
N PHE A 71 -7.93 -1.80 -0.02
CA PHE A 71 -8.62 -2.95 -0.62
C PHE A 71 -9.45 -2.64 -1.87
N ALA A 72 -9.48 -1.39 -2.35
CA ALA A 72 -10.31 -0.97 -3.48
C ALA A 72 -9.96 -1.71 -4.79
N GLY A 73 -10.52 -2.92 -4.91
CA GLY A 73 -10.33 -3.92 -5.96
C GLY A 73 -10.53 -5.38 -5.54
N ALA A 74 -11.52 -5.73 -4.69
CA ALA A 74 -11.97 -7.14 -4.56
C ALA A 74 -13.40 -7.40 -4.01
N LYS A 75 -14.21 -6.41 -3.63
CA LYS A 75 -15.62 -6.68 -3.30
C LYS A 75 -16.50 -5.55 -3.79
N GLY A 76 -17.48 -5.89 -4.63
CA GLY A 76 -18.66 -5.07 -4.79
C GLY A 76 -19.22 -4.72 -3.41
N LYS A 77 -19.60 -3.46 -3.25
CA LYS A 77 -20.45 -2.88 -2.20
C LYS A 77 -20.94 -3.95 -1.20
N ALA A 78 -20.30 -4.08 -0.04
CA ALA A 78 -20.99 -4.68 1.10
C ALA A 78 -22.08 -3.69 1.50
N LYS A 79 -23.28 -3.94 0.98
CA LYS A 79 -24.52 -3.26 1.31
C LYS A 79 -24.79 -3.55 2.79
N HIS A 80 -24.76 -2.53 3.64
CA HIS A 80 -25.49 -2.56 4.89
C HIS A 80 -26.88 -2.00 4.63
#